data_AF-A0A7K3VLY7-F1
#
_entry.id   AF-A0A7K3VLY7-F1
#
_cell.length_a   1.000
_cell.length_b   1.000
_cell.length_c   1.000
_cell.angle_alpha   90.00
_cell.angle_beta   90.00
_cell.angle_gamma   90.00
#
_symmetry.space_group_name_H-M   'P 1'
#
loop_
_entity.id
_entity.type
_entity.pdbx_description
1 polymer ?
#
loop_
_entity_poly.entity_id
_entity_poly.type
_entity_poly.pdbx_seq_one_letter_code
_entity_poly.pdbx_strand_id
1 'polypeptide(L)'
;MFVSPAMRKVFEDVASRHEMYALFNRHAKAPFDDNRMNGTRYVGEWFEISEADHDHMFEILPPLFYRGDMFAMREFLAASVTSVFFALMIDDRSRWFHGYCDLGDRQSPDRMRAEIITRESRPVRAMNRQEKLDHIWSATGPAFRGYADGRFPADLRNRQIVLVCPSAQGKIWKLLDDLTDEEIAAKLPVQFRLLPETIAA
;
A
#
# COMPACT_ATOMS: atom_id res chain seq x y z
N MET A 1 -17.45 -15.83 -6.91
CA MET A 1 -17.19 -15.30 -5.56
C MET A 1 -15.91 -14.49 -5.64
N PHE A 2 -15.97 -13.19 -5.38
CA PHE A 2 -14.79 -12.36 -5.27
C PHE A 2 -14.12 -12.69 -3.93
N VAL A 3 -12.95 -13.31 -3.96
CA VAL A 3 -12.14 -13.46 -2.75
C VAL A 3 -11.57 -12.09 -2.46
N SER A 4 -11.94 -11.51 -1.32
CA SER A 4 -11.34 -10.23 -0.89
C SER A 4 -9.82 -10.40 -0.87
N PRO A 5 -9.07 -9.54 -1.58
CA PRO A 5 -7.61 -9.62 -1.57
C PRO A 5 -7.10 -9.50 -0.13
N ALA A 6 -5.96 -10.15 0.15
CA ALA A 6 -5.33 -10.06 1.46
C ALA A 6 -5.05 -8.60 1.81
N MET A 7 -5.37 -8.22 3.05
CA MET A 7 -5.04 -6.91 3.59
C MET A 7 -3.53 -6.78 3.69
N ARG A 8 -2.96 -5.70 3.16
CA ARG A 8 -1.52 -5.54 3.02
C ARG A 8 -1.09 -4.10 3.25
N LYS A 9 -0.04 -3.94 4.05
CA LYS A 9 0.64 -2.66 4.24
C LYS A 9 1.44 -2.36 2.98
N VAL A 10 1.13 -1.25 2.30
CA VAL A 10 1.76 -0.91 1.01
C VAL A 10 2.89 0.12 1.13
N PHE A 11 3.09 0.67 2.33
CA PHE A 11 4.16 1.61 2.63
C PHE A 11 4.50 1.49 4.12
N GLU A 12 5.77 1.20 4.44
CA GLU A 12 6.17 0.86 5.82
C GLU A 12 6.31 2.08 6.74
N ASP A 13 6.82 3.20 6.23
CA ASP A 13 7.00 4.46 6.96
C ASP A 13 5.67 5.23 7.14
N VAL A 14 5.71 6.31 7.93
CA VAL A 14 4.63 7.31 7.98
C VAL A 14 4.71 8.15 6.70
N ALA A 15 3.70 8.07 5.85
CA ALA A 15 3.67 8.82 4.60
C ALA A 15 3.60 10.33 4.87
N SER A 16 4.49 11.09 4.25
CA SER A 16 4.33 12.54 4.13
C SER A 16 3.09 12.89 3.31
N ARG A 17 2.57 14.12 3.41
CA ARG A 17 1.45 14.58 2.58
C ARG A 17 1.63 14.31 1.08
N HIS A 18 2.84 14.52 0.55
CA HIS A 18 3.12 14.25 -0.87
C HIS A 18 3.03 12.75 -1.19
N GLU A 19 3.59 11.90 -0.32
CA GLU A 19 3.54 10.45 -0.47
C GLU A 19 2.11 9.91 -0.31
N MET A 20 1.31 10.46 0.62
CA MET A 20 -0.10 10.13 0.79
C MET A 20 -0.88 10.32 -0.51
N TYR A 21 -0.77 11.48 -1.17
CA TYR A 21 -1.43 11.71 -2.45
C TYR A 21 -0.88 10.83 -3.58
N ALA A 22 0.42 10.49 -3.56
CA ALA A 22 1.01 9.56 -4.50
C ALA A 22 0.49 8.12 -4.28
N LEU A 23 0.25 7.74 -3.03
CA LEU A 23 -0.33 6.46 -2.61
C LEU A 23 -1.80 6.35 -3.01
N PHE A 24 -2.59 7.43 -2.85
CA PHE A 24 -3.97 7.48 -3.35
C PHE A 24 -4.07 7.25 -4.86
N ASN A 25 -3.02 7.64 -5.59
CA ASN A 25 -2.94 7.51 -7.04
C ASN A 25 -1.99 6.39 -7.48
N ARG A 26 -1.62 5.45 -6.60
CA ARG A 26 -0.54 4.49 -6.91
C ARG A 26 -0.85 3.56 -8.07
N HIS A 27 -2.13 3.42 -8.45
CA HIS A 27 -2.61 2.67 -9.60
C HIS A 27 -3.14 3.54 -10.75
N ALA A 28 -2.88 4.85 -10.77
CA ALA A 28 -3.39 5.76 -11.81
C ALA A 28 -2.94 5.39 -13.23
N LYS A 29 -1.79 4.70 -13.37
CA LYS A 29 -1.25 4.19 -14.64
C LYS A 29 -1.66 2.76 -14.96
N ALA A 30 -2.57 2.17 -14.19
CA ALA A 30 -3.02 0.81 -14.43
C ALA A 30 -3.80 0.71 -15.75
N PRO A 31 -3.76 -0.44 -16.42
CA PRO A 31 -4.59 -0.72 -17.59
C PRO A 31 -6.06 -0.40 -17.32
N PHE A 32 -6.76 0.08 -18.35
CA PHE A 32 -8.18 0.39 -18.26
C PHE A 32 -9.00 -0.90 -18.39
N ASP A 33 -9.03 -1.66 -17.30
CA ASP A 33 -9.76 -2.92 -17.16
C ASP A 33 -10.76 -2.85 -16.00
N ASP A 34 -11.56 -3.90 -15.83
CA ASP A 34 -12.59 -3.97 -14.79
C ASP A 34 -12.04 -3.68 -13.39
N ASN A 35 -10.84 -4.20 -13.09
CA ASN A 35 -10.17 -3.99 -11.81
C ASN A 35 -9.83 -2.52 -11.53
N ARG A 36 -9.57 -1.71 -12.58
CA ARG A 36 -9.45 -0.25 -12.45
C ARG A 36 -10.81 0.37 -12.19
N MET A 37 -11.79 -0.03 -12.99
CA MET A 37 -13.11 0.60 -13.05
C MET A 37 -13.95 0.35 -11.82
N ASN A 38 -13.72 -0.76 -11.12
CA ASN A 38 -14.40 -1.12 -9.87
C ASN A 38 -13.53 -0.88 -8.62
N GLY A 39 -12.31 -0.37 -8.77
CA GLY A 39 -11.42 -0.04 -7.64
C GLY A 39 -10.76 -1.24 -6.95
N THR A 40 -10.97 -2.46 -7.45
CA THR A 40 -10.46 -3.72 -6.86
C THR A 40 -8.97 -3.69 -6.56
N ARG A 41 -8.15 -3.01 -7.38
CA ARG A 41 -6.70 -2.94 -7.17
C ARG A 41 -6.30 -2.40 -5.80
N TYR A 42 -7.08 -1.45 -5.29
CA TYR A 42 -6.81 -0.79 -4.04
C TYR A 42 -7.36 -1.55 -2.83
N VAL A 43 -8.34 -2.43 -3.02
CA VAL A 43 -9.00 -3.12 -1.90
C VAL A 43 -7.97 -3.85 -1.03
N GLY A 44 -8.05 -3.61 0.28
CA GLY A 44 -7.16 -4.22 1.26
C GLY A 44 -5.79 -3.53 1.39
N GLU A 45 -5.47 -2.53 0.58
CA GLU A 45 -4.25 -1.74 0.75
C GLU A 45 -4.41 -0.71 1.87
N TRP A 46 -3.38 -0.59 2.71
CA TRP A 46 -3.33 0.40 3.79
C TRP A 46 -1.92 0.90 4.07
N PHE A 47 -1.80 2.05 4.71
CA PHE A 47 -0.54 2.67 5.12
C PHE A 47 -0.74 3.68 6.26
N GLU A 48 0.34 4.07 6.92
CA GLU A 48 0.33 5.05 8.01
C GLU A 48 0.48 6.48 7.48
N ILE A 49 -0.20 7.43 8.12
CA ILE A 49 -0.17 8.87 7.82
C ILE A 49 0.02 9.68 9.10
N SER A 50 0.27 10.98 8.97
CA SER A 50 0.32 11.89 10.11
C SER A 50 -1.07 12.22 10.64
N GLU A 51 -1.16 12.58 11.93
CA GLU A 51 -2.37 13.15 12.54
C GLU A 51 -2.89 14.36 11.75
N ALA A 52 -1.99 15.28 11.38
CA ALA A 52 -2.34 16.47 10.63
C ALA A 52 -2.95 16.16 9.26
N ASP A 53 -2.51 15.08 8.59
CA ASP A 53 -3.08 14.66 7.31
C ASP A 53 -4.40 13.89 7.50
N HIS A 54 -4.53 13.11 8.58
CA HIS A 54 -5.80 12.49 8.96
C HIS A 54 -6.89 13.55 9.20
N ASP A 55 -6.59 14.53 10.04
CA ASP A 55 -7.52 15.60 10.41
C ASP A 55 -7.84 16.48 9.22
N HIS A 56 -6.83 16.78 8.39
CA HIS A 56 -7.06 17.47 7.12
C HIS A 56 -8.07 16.72 6.24
N MET A 57 -7.93 15.40 6.10
CA MET A 57 -8.87 14.60 5.29
C MET A 57 -10.27 14.54 5.90
N PHE A 58 -10.39 14.59 7.23
CA PHE A 58 -11.68 14.66 7.93
C PHE A 58 -12.40 16.00 7.68
N GLU A 59 -11.66 17.11 7.59
CA GLU A 59 -12.21 18.45 7.43
C GLU A 59 -12.57 18.82 5.99
N ILE A 60 -12.06 18.09 4.98
CA ILE A 60 -12.30 18.40 3.56
C ILE A 60 -13.80 18.36 3.21
N LEU A 61 -14.50 17.28 3.59
CA LEU A 61 -15.91 17.07 3.30
C LEU A 61 -16.56 16.22 4.39
N PRO A 62 -17.88 16.38 4.64
CA PRO A 62 -18.58 15.54 5.62
C PRO A 62 -18.39 14.05 5.30
N PRO A 63 -17.95 13.24 6.28
CA PRO A 63 -17.66 11.84 6.02
C PRO A 63 -18.95 11.06 5.71
N LEU A 64 -18.81 9.99 4.93
CA LEU A 64 -19.91 9.06 4.65
C LEU A 64 -20.42 8.40 5.94
N PHE A 65 -19.49 8.04 6.82
CA PHE A 65 -19.77 7.64 8.19
C PHE A 65 -18.60 8.00 9.09
N TYR A 66 -18.90 8.18 10.37
CA TYR A 66 -17.93 8.27 11.45
C TYR A 66 -18.30 7.23 12.51
N ARG A 67 -17.36 6.36 12.88
CA ARG A 67 -17.57 5.27 13.85
C ARG A 67 -16.37 5.17 14.77
N GLY A 68 -16.44 5.87 15.90
CA GLY A 68 -15.41 5.80 16.93
C GLY A 68 -14.05 6.25 16.40
N ASP A 69 -13.17 5.29 16.16
CA ASP A 69 -11.79 5.51 15.72
C ASP A 69 -11.59 5.45 14.20
N MET A 70 -12.66 5.49 13.40
CA MET A 70 -12.55 5.51 11.94
C MET A 70 -13.64 6.35 11.25
N PHE A 71 -13.33 6.82 10.04
CA PHE A 71 -14.29 7.46 9.16
C PHE A 71 -14.05 7.11 7.69
N ALA A 72 -15.10 7.13 6.88
CA ALA A 72 -14.99 6.90 5.44
C ALA A 72 -15.26 8.16 4.64
N MET A 73 -14.49 8.36 3.58
CA MET A 73 -14.74 9.43 2.61
C MET A 73 -16.03 9.16 1.83
N ARG A 74 -16.74 10.23 1.48
CA ARG A 74 -17.94 10.17 0.65
C ARG A 74 -17.60 9.92 -0.82
N GLU A 75 -16.41 10.32 -1.23
CA GLU A 75 -15.87 10.09 -2.56
C GLU A 75 -15.43 8.64 -2.69
N PHE A 76 -16.21 7.86 -3.43
CA PHE A 76 -15.80 6.53 -3.83
C PHE A 76 -14.72 6.63 -4.89
N LEU A 77 -13.69 5.81 -4.73
CA LEU A 77 -12.69 5.62 -5.78
C LEU A 77 -13.35 4.98 -7.01
N ALA A 78 -14.17 3.95 -6.78
CA ALA A 78 -14.95 3.26 -7.78
C ALA A 78 -15.96 2.31 -7.11
N ALA A 79 -17.16 2.21 -7.69
CA ALA A 79 -18.25 1.36 -7.18
C ALA A 79 -18.46 1.52 -5.67
N SER A 80 -18.09 0.51 -4.88
CA SER A 80 -18.23 0.46 -3.42
C SER A 80 -16.90 0.64 -2.67
N VAL A 81 -15.79 0.83 -3.38
CA VAL A 81 -14.46 1.00 -2.80
C VAL A 81 -14.21 2.47 -2.46
N THR A 82 -13.88 2.74 -1.20
CA THR A 82 -13.57 4.10 -0.73
C THR A 82 -12.41 4.12 0.26
N SER A 83 -11.87 5.32 0.48
CA SER A 83 -10.88 5.60 1.52
C SER A 83 -11.54 5.57 2.89
N VAL A 84 -10.94 4.82 3.82
CA VAL A 84 -11.28 4.79 5.24
C VAL A 84 -10.03 5.21 6.01
N PHE A 85 -10.22 6.13 6.94
CA PHE A 85 -9.18 6.65 7.81
C PHE A 85 -9.39 6.11 9.23
N PHE A 86 -8.30 5.86 9.93
CA PHE A 86 -8.31 5.26 11.27
C PHE A 86 -7.40 6.06 12.21
N ALA A 87 -7.85 6.26 13.45
CA ALA A 87 -7.11 6.88 14.55
C ALA A 87 -6.97 5.86 15.69
N LEU A 88 -5.97 5.00 15.61
CA LEU A 88 -5.86 3.80 16.45
C LEU A 88 -4.87 4.01 17.60
N MET A 89 -5.16 3.39 18.75
CA MET A 89 -4.22 3.32 19.87
C MET A 89 -3.43 2.00 19.77
N ILE A 90 -2.12 2.09 19.60
CA ILE A 90 -1.21 0.94 19.42
C ILE A 90 0.04 1.21 20.25
N ASP A 91 0.42 0.26 21.12
CA ASP A 91 1.53 0.40 22.09
C ASP A 91 1.45 1.72 22.88
N ASP A 92 0.26 2.02 23.42
CA ASP A 92 -0.06 3.24 24.18
C ASP A 92 0.17 4.56 23.43
N ARG A 93 0.20 4.51 22.09
CA ARG A 93 0.36 5.67 21.23
C ARG A 93 -0.77 5.77 20.22
N SER A 94 -1.29 6.98 20.04
CA SER A 94 -2.15 7.31 18.91
C SER A 94 -1.35 7.26 17.61
N ARG A 95 -1.87 6.55 16.62
CA ARG A 95 -1.32 6.41 15.27
C ARG A 95 -2.46 6.48 14.25
N TRP A 96 -2.17 7.02 13.08
CA TRP A 96 -3.19 7.32 12.08
C TRP A 96 -2.92 6.58 10.79
N PHE A 97 -3.97 6.00 10.21
CA PHE A 97 -3.85 5.15 9.05
C PHE A 97 -4.89 5.50 8.00
N HIS A 98 -4.56 5.14 6.78
CA HIS A 98 -5.48 5.10 5.65
C HIS A 98 -5.55 3.69 5.12
N GLY A 99 -6.74 3.25 4.72
CA GLY A 99 -6.94 2.01 3.99
C GLY A 99 -8.09 2.10 3.00
N TYR A 100 -8.03 1.29 1.95
CA TYR A 100 -9.11 1.15 0.98
C TYR A 100 -10.00 -0.05 1.33
N CYS A 101 -11.26 0.25 1.64
CA CYS A 101 -12.26 -0.74 2.01
C CYS A 101 -13.36 -0.82 0.95
N ASP A 102 -13.85 -2.03 0.70
CA ASP A 102 -15.04 -2.28 -0.11
C ASP A 102 -16.27 -2.24 0.82
N LEU A 103 -17.06 -1.17 0.74
CA LEU A 103 -18.25 -1.00 1.58
C LEU A 103 -19.45 -1.84 1.13
N GLY A 104 -19.34 -2.54 -0.01
CA GLY A 104 -20.25 -3.62 -0.37
C GLY A 104 -20.16 -4.78 0.63
N ASP A 105 -18.97 -4.99 1.20
CA ASP A 105 -18.77 -5.84 2.38
C ASP A 105 -18.75 -4.97 3.65
N ARG A 106 -19.84 -5.05 4.43
CA ARG A 106 -20.01 -4.28 5.66
C ARG A 106 -18.90 -4.50 6.70
N GLN A 107 -18.20 -5.62 6.67
CA GLN A 107 -17.12 -5.94 7.62
C GLN A 107 -15.74 -5.49 7.13
N SER A 108 -15.62 -4.98 5.89
CA SER A 108 -14.32 -4.60 5.32
C SER A 108 -13.56 -3.57 6.19
N PRO A 109 -14.18 -2.49 6.71
CA PRO A 109 -13.50 -1.54 7.59
C PRO A 109 -13.03 -2.15 8.92
N ASP A 110 -13.88 -2.97 9.56
CA ASP A 110 -13.56 -3.60 10.84
C ASP A 110 -12.43 -4.63 10.71
N ARG A 111 -12.44 -5.41 9.62
CA ARG A 111 -11.34 -6.34 9.31
C ARG A 111 -10.03 -5.59 9.04
N MET A 112 -10.10 -4.45 8.33
CA MET A 112 -8.93 -3.61 8.06
C MET A 112 -8.33 -3.08 9.37
N ARG A 113 -9.18 -2.53 10.24
CA ARG A 113 -8.78 -2.09 11.58
C ARG A 113 -8.09 -3.21 12.37
N ALA A 114 -8.68 -4.40 12.38
CA ALA A 114 -8.12 -5.55 13.10
C ALA A 114 -6.75 -5.98 12.54
N GLU A 115 -6.59 -5.99 11.21
CA GLU A 115 -5.31 -6.31 10.58
C GLU A 115 -4.25 -5.26 10.90
N ILE A 116 -4.59 -3.96 10.84
CA ILE A 116 -3.66 -2.88 11.18
C ILE A 116 -3.17 -3.06 12.61
N ILE A 117 -4.07 -3.22 13.58
CA ILE A 117 -3.70 -3.44 14.99
C ILE A 117 -2.81 -4.68 15.12
N THR A 118 -3.21 -5.80 14.51
CA THR A 118 -2.44 -7.05 14.58
C THR A 118 -1.04 -6.92 13.98
N ARG A 119 -0.90 -6.24 12.83
CA ARG A 119 0.37 -6.03 12.14
C ARG A 119 1.27 -5.04 12.88
N GLU A 120 0.69 -3.99 13.44
CA GLU A 120 1.40 -2.88 14.05
C GLU A 120 1.68 -3.08 15.54
N SER A 121 1.01 -4.01 16.23
CA SER A 121 1.35 -4.44 17.59
C SER A 121 2.44 -5.53 17.65
N ARG A 122 3.01 -5.95 16.51
CA ARG A 122 4.08 -6.96 16.50
C ARG A 122 5.33 -6.42 17.21
N PRO A 123 5.98 -7.20 18.09
CA PRO A 123 7.24 -6.80 18.75
C PRO A 123 8.35 -6.46 17.75
N VAL A 124 8.41 -7.22 16.65
CA VAL A 124 9.28 -6.96 15.52
C VAL A 124 8.42 -6.73 14.28
N ARG A 125 8.43 -5.49 13.77
CA ARG A 125 7.64 -5.05 12.60
C ARG A 125 8.38 -5.30 11.28
N ALA A 126 8.94 -6.49 11.12
CA ALA A 126 9.65 -6.87 9.90
C ALA A 126 8.71 -6.90 8.70
N MET A 127 9.09 -6.25 7.59
CA MET A 127 8.37 -6.45 6.33
C MET A 127 8.51 -7.88 5.84
N ASN A 128 7.39 -8.53 5.55
CA ASN A 128 7.40 -9.76 4.77
C ASN A 128 7.75 -9.46 3.29
N ARG A 129 7.96 -10.50 2.48
CA ARG A 129 8.35 -10.33 1.08
C ARG A 129 7.37 -9.47 0.27
N GLN A 130 6.07 -9.67 0.46
CA GLN A 130 5.03 -8.92 -0.25
C GLN A 130 5.03 -7.45 0.18
N GLU A 131 5.14 -7.16 1.48
CA GLU A 131 5.24 -5.79 2.01
C GLU A 131 6.47 -5.06 1.47
N LYS A 132 7.62 -5.76 1.34
CA LYS A 132 8.82 -5.19 0.70
C LYS A 132 8.55 -4.80 -0.76
N LEU A 133 7.89 -5.67 -1.53
CA LEU A 133 7.54 -5.40 -2.92
C LEU A 133 6.57 -4.22 -3.04
N ASP A 134 5.53 -4.20 -2.21
CA ASP A 134 4.55 -3.12 -2.21
C ASP A 134 5.17 -1.79 -1.78
N HIS A 135 6.03 -1.78 -0.76
CA HIS A 135 6.75 -0.57 -0.35
C HIS A 135 7.69 -0.07 -1.44
N ILE A 136 8.51 -0.96 -2.05
CA ILE A 136 9.35 -0.61 -3.20
C ILE A 136 8.50 0.01 -4.31
N TRP A 137 7.34 -0.58 -4.60
CA TRP A 137 6.44 -0.08 -5.62
C TRP A 137 5.91 1.31 -5.28
N SER A 138 5.45 1.50 -4.05
CA SER A 138 4.90 2.77 -3.58
C SER A 138 5.94 3.89 -3.56
N ALA A 139 7.15 3.60 -3.07
CA ALA A 139 8.26 4.54 -2.96
C ALA A 139 8.94 4.84 -4.30
N THR A 140 8.78 3.98 -5.31
CA THR A 140 9.38 4.22 -6.63
C THR A 140 8.63 5.33 -7.36
N GLY A 141 9.37 6.35 -7.83
CA GLY A 141 8.80 7.45 -8.59
C GLY A 141 8.09 6.98 -9.87
N PRO A 142 7.04 7.69 -10.34
CA PRO A 142 6.15 7.24 -11.41
C PRO A 142 6.83 7.07 -12.78
N ALA A 143 8.06 7.57 -12.97
CA ALA A 143 8.86 7.36 -14.17
C ALA A 143 9.61 6.01 -14.18
N PHE A 144 9.75 5.37 -13.01
CA PHE A 144 10.55 4.16 -12.80
C PHE A 144 9.72 2.96 -12.38
N ARG A 145 8.39 3.10 -12.42
CA ARG A 145 7.41 2.04 -12.16
C ARG A 145 6.21 2.16 -13.10
N GLY A 146 5.55 1.04 -13.38
CA GLY A 146 4.31 1.03 -14.17
C GLY A 146 3.68 -0.35 -14.32
N TYR A 147 2.96 -0.56 -15.41
CA TYR A 147 2.38 -1.85 -15.72
C TYR A 147 3.02 -2.40 -16.98
N ALA A 148 3.26 -3.71 -17.00
CA ALA A 148 3.88 -4.41 -18.11
C ALA A 148 3.05 -4.16 -19.39
N ASP A 149 3.72 -3.65 -20.41
CA ASP A 149 3.13 -3.25 -21.68
C ASP A 149 3.62 -4.17 -22.82
N GLY A 150 3.60 -3.69 -24.07
CA GLY A 150 4.03 -4.45 -25.24
C GLY A 150 5.50 -4.92 -25.21
N ARG A 151 6.33 -4.43 -24.27
CA ARG A 151 7.71 -4.91 -24.07
C ARG A 151 7.78 -6.30 -23.42
N PHE A 152 6.69 -6.76 -22.82
CA PHE A 152 6.61 -8.06 -22.15
C PHE A 152 5.75 -9.04 -22.96
N PRO A 153 6.01 -10.37 -22.82
CA PRO A 153 5.11 -11.42 -23.28
C PRO A 153 3.66 -11.17 -22.87
N ALA A 154 2.70 -11.60 -23.70
CA ALA A 154 1.30 -11.24 -23.57
C ALA A 154 0.67 -11.68 -22.23
N ASP A 155 1.11 -12.82 -21.72
CA ASP A 155 0.72 -13.42 -20.43
C ASP A 155 1.27 -12.65 -19.21
N LEU A 156 2.30 -11.83 -19.40
CA LEU A 156 2.92 -11.03 -18.34
C LEU A 156 2.46 -9.57 -18.35
N ARG A 157 1.66 -9.16 -19.34
CA ARG A 157 1.12 -7.80 -19.43
C ARG A 157 0.26 -7.47 -18.22
N ASN A 158 0.11 -6.18 -17.94
CA ASN A 158 -0.72 -5.66 -16.86
C ASN A 158 -0.27 -6.05 -15.43
N ARG A 159 0.91 -6.68 -15.29
CA ARG A 159 1.58 -6.90 -14.00
C ARG A 159 2.45 -5.69 -13.63
N GLN A 160 2.70 -5.48 -12.34
CA GLN A 160 3.54 -4.37 -11.88
C GLN A 160 5.00 -4.56 -12.33
N ILE A 161 5.63 -3.51 -12.88
CA ILE A 161 7.03 -3.51 -13.37
C ILE A 161 7.91 -2.38 -12.83
N VAL A 162 9.07 -2.69 -12.24
CA VAL A 162 9.98 -1.67 -11.71
C VAL A 162 11.24 -1.60 -12.56
N LEU A 163 11.80 -0.40 -12.70
CA LEU A 163 13.11 -0.22 -13.31
C LEU A 163 14.20 -0.63 -12.31
N VAL A 164 15.08 -1.53 -12.72
CA VAL A 164 16.28 -1.97 -11.99
C VAL A 164 17.52 -1.50 -12.76
N CYS A 165 18.58 -1.18 -12.03
CA CYS A 165 19.89 -0.87 -12.60
C CYS A 165 20.93 -1.88 -12.08
N PRO A 166 21.01 -3.10 -12.62
CA PRO A 166 22.08 -4.02 -12.26
C PRO A 166 23.42 -3.41 -12.66
N SER A 167 24.43 -3.52 -11.79
CA SER A 167 25.77 -2.94 -11.98
C SER A 167 26.44 -3.34 -13.31
N ALA A 168 26.02 -4.46 -13.90
CA ALA A 168 26.62 -5.02 -15.11
C ALA A 168 25.80 -4.80 -16.42
N GLN A 169 24.52 -4.42 -16.36
CA GLN A 169 23.61 -4.55 -17.52
C GLN A 169 22.78 -3.29 -17.86
N GLY A 170 23.01 -2.17 -17.17
CA GLY A 170 22.27 -0.92 -17.43
C GLY A 170 20.84 -0.93 -16.91
N LYS A 171 19.95 -0.10 -17.47
CA LYS A 171 18.56 0.07 -17.01
C LYS A 171 17.65 -1.01 -17.61
N ILE A 172 17.06 -1.86 -16.78
CA ILE A 172 16.18 -2.97 -17.20
C ILE A 172 14.84 -2.87 -16.49
N TRP A 173 13.74 -3.09 -17.22
CA TRP A 173 12.40 -3.25 -16.62
C TRP A 173 12.21 -4.71 -16.21
N LYS A 174 11.85 -4.94 -14.95
CA LYS A 174 11.52 -6.26 -14.41
C LYS A 174 10.11 -6.27 -13.87
N LEU A 175 9.46 -7.44 -13.88
CA LEU A 175 8.25 -7.65 -13.08
C LEU A 175 8.62 -7.46 -11.60
N LEU A 176 7.72 -6.83 -10.84
CA LEU A 176 7.92 -6.58 -9.42
C LEU A 176 8.10 -7.88 -8.63
N ASP A 177 7.31 -8.90 -8.95
CA ASP A 177 7.36 -10.21 -8.29
C ASP A 177 8.65 -10.99 -8.58
N ASP A 178 9.35 -10.63 -9.67
CA ASP A 178 10.57 -11.31 -10.13
C ASP A 178 11.85 -10.67 -9.57
N LEU A 179 11.72 -9.64 -8.71
CA LEU A 179 12.88 -9.07 -8.03
C LEU A 179 13.54 -10.11 -7.12
N THR A 180 14.86 -10.25 -7.23
CA THR A 180 15.64 -11.11 -6.32
C THR A 180 15.76 -10.47 -4.93
N ASP A 181 16.14 -11.26 -3.92
CA ASP A 181 16.35 -10.72 -2.57
C ASP A 181 17.44 -9.64 -2.52
N GLU A 182 18.49 -9.77 -3.34
CA GLU A 182 19.53 -8.75 -3.49
C GLU A 182 18.97 -7.45 -4.10
N GLU A 183 18.14 -7.54 -5.13
CA GLU A 183 17.52 -6.38 -5.77
C GLU A 183 16.52 -5.69 -4.83
N ILE A 184 15.78 -6.47 -4.03
CA ILE A 184 14.89 -5.97 -2.98
C ILE A 184 15.70 -5.23 -1.93
N ALA A 185 16.76 -5.85 -1.40
CA ALA A 185 17.63 -5.23 -0.41
C ALA A 185 18.25 -3.93 -0.95
N ALA A 186 18.70 -3.90 -2.20
CA ALA A 186 19.26 -2.70 -2.82
C ALA A 186 18.23 -1.56 -2.98
N LYS A 187 16.95 -1.89 -3.22
CA LYS A 187 15.87 -0.92 -3.41
C LYS A 187 15.22 -0.43 -2.13
N LEU A 188 15.28 -1.21 -1.06
CA LEU A 188 14.77 -0.77 0.24
C LEU A 188 15.63 0.36 0.82
N PRO A 189 15.02 1.33 1.52
CA PRO A 189 15.74 2.25 2.40
C PRO A 189 16.67 1.52 3.37
N VAL A 190 17.81 2.12 3.73
CA VAL A 190 18.86 1.47 4.54
C VAL A 190 18.30 0.92 5.86
N GLN A 191 17.39 1.67 6.50
CA GLN A 191 16.74 1.26 7.75
C GLN A 191 15.89 -0.02 7.63
N PHE A 192 15.53 -0.44 6.41
CA PHE A 192 14.75 -1.64 6.14
C PHE A 192 15.55 -2.79 5.50
N ARG A 193 16.85 -2.57 5.22
CA ARG A 193 17.72 -3.60 4.63
C ARG A 193 18.11 -4.67 5.64
N LEU A 194 18.10 -4.34 6.93
CA LEU A 194 18.59 -5.16 8.01
C LEU A 194 17.65 -5.05 9.20
N LEU A 195 16.94 -6.13 9.52
CA LEU A 195 16.77 -6.45 10.93
C LEU A 195 18.01 -7.27 11.30
N PRO A 196 18.79 -6.86 12.31
CA PRO A 196 19.98 -7.62 12.68
C PRO A 196 19.55 -9.04 12.99
N GLU A 197 20.29 -10.01 12.45
CA GLU A 197 20.33 -11.35 13.01
C GLU A 197 20.49 -11.17 14.52
N THR A 198 19.51 -11.63 15.29
CA THR A 198 19.74 -11.86 16.70
C THR A 198 20.84 -12.91 16.76
N ILE A 199 22.09 -12.47 16.87
CA ILE A 199 23.20 -13.32 17.32
C ILE A 199 22.85 -13.65 18.76
N ALA A 200 22.11 -14.74 18.94
CA ALA A 200 22.00 -15.40 20.23
C ALA A 200 23.36 -16.06 20.49
N ALA A 201 24.17 -15.40 21.32
CA ALA A 201 25.27 -16.01 22.05
C ALA A 201 24.72 -16.74 23.29
#